data_AF-A0ABD6Y404-F1
#
_entry.id   AF-A0ABD6Y404-F1
#
_cell.length_a   1.000
_cell.length_b   1.000
_cell.length_c   1.000
_cell.angle_alpha   90.00
_cell.angle_beta   90.00
_cell.angle_gamma   90.00
#
_symmetry.space_group_name_H-M   'P 1'
#
loop_
_entity.id
_entity.type
_entity.pdbx_description
1 polymer ?
#
loop_
_entity_poly.entity_id
_entity_poly.type
_entity_poly.pdbx_seq_one_letter_code
_entity_poly.pdbx_strand_id
1 'polypeptide(L)'
;MFSIPFQQTARYIKEHKNDITKQEYQSIGKLIDIKTVDEKYDPINADPIKGYEDKTNVKEFKNYLLSWYQEGLRHPKTYFAAFNAMVSGWFSFTEYIPLTNMEWHSQLNTKLMPESSAIRPKFFNSSSKIVQEVFDNLYYNSIFQIFLSYAFYAALMPGFIVATICRKWDVRKLKYYWIMVIPLILSIVLGCWLSPVSIALEGKRYLYPVIYTIPFMIGICFSMYQDQIMENNNSKKR
;
A
#
# COMPACT_ATOMS: atom_id res chain seq x y z
N MET A 1 13.83 5.19 -2.08
CA MET A 1 13.51 4.47 -0.80
C MET A 1 13.29 5.55 0.27
N PHE A 2 12.37 5.41 1.25
CA PHE A 2 11.88 6.48 2.17
C PHE A 2 10.74 7.39 1.68
N SER A 3 9.72 6.81 1.05
CA SER A 3 8.53 7.54 0.59
C SER A 3 7.81 8.32 1.69
N ILE A 4 7.61 7.72 2.88
CA ILE A 4 6.85 8.36 3.97
C ILE A 4 7.56 9.59 4.54
N PRO A 5 8.85 9.52 4.94
CA PRO A 5 9.54 10.71 5.42
C PRO A 5 9.57 11.84 4.40
N PHE A 6 9.87 11.54 3.13
CA PHE A 6 9.90 12.56 2.08
C PHE A 6 8.52 13.19 1.87
N GLN A 7 7.44 12.41 1.93
CA GLN A 7 6.10 12.94 1.80
C GLN A 7 5.67 13.81 2.99
N GLN A 8 6.06 13.43 4.20
CA GLN A 8 5.80 14.23 5.39
C GLN A 8 6.55 15.56 5.33
N THR A 9 7.83 15.55 4.97
CA THR A 9 8.63 16.76 4.81
C THR A 9 8.13 17.61 3.63
N ALA A 10 7.77 17.03 2.49
CA ALA A 10 7.21 17.77 1.36
C ALA A 10 5.92 18.51 1.73
N ARG A 11 5.00 17.84 2.45
CA ARG A 11 3.80 18.48 2.98
C ARG A 11 4.12 19.55 4.03
N TYR A 12 5.08 19.28 4.91
CA TYR A 12 5.56 20.25 5.89
C TYR A 12 6.07 21.52 5.20
N ILE A 13 6.86 21.40 4.14
CA ILE A 13 7.39 22.55 3.39
C ILE A 13 6.27 23.34 2.73
N LYS A 14 5.24 22.65 2.21
CA LYS A 14 4.08 23.28 1.58
C LYS A 14 3.22 24.06 2.57
N GLU A 15 3.00 23.54 3.78
CA GLU A 15 2.09 24.13 4.77
C GLU A 15 2.79 25.07 5.78
N HIS A 16 4.07 24.81 6.10
CA HIS A 16 4.81 25.42 7.21
C HIS A 16 6.18 25.98 6.77
N LYS A 17 6.26 26.54 5.56
CA LYS A 17 7.51 27.06 4.95
C LYS A 17 8.29 28.03 5.85
N ASN A 18 7.57 28.84 6.62
CA ASN A 18 8.16 29.85 7.52
C ASN A 18 8.78 29.25 8.79
N ASP A 19 8.43 28.00 9.13
CA ASP A 19 8.90 27.31 10.34
C ASP A 19 10.13 26.44 10.07
N ILE A 20 10.67 26.49 8.84
CA ILE A 20 11.88 25.77 8.45
C ILE A 20 13.10 26.60 8.85
N THR A 21 13.93 26.04 9.72
CA THR A 21 15.20 26.66 10.12
C THR A 21 16.25 26.57 8.99
N LYS A 22 17.27 27.42 9.06
CA LYS A 22 18.40 27.38 8.10
C LYS A 22 19.10 26.01 8.08
N GLN A 23 19.20 25.34 9.24
CA GLN A 23 19.83 24.03 9.35
C GLN A 23 18.97 22.95 8.69
N GLU A 24 17.67 22.96 8.93
CA GLU A 24 16.73 22.02 8.31
C GLU A 24 16.74 22.21 6.80
N TYR A 25 16.63 23.45 6.32
CA TYR A 25 16.70 23.79 4.89
C TYR A 25 17.94 23.19 4.22
N GLN A 26 19.11 23.30 4.86
CA GLN A 26 20.35 22.71 4.34
C GLN A 26 20.30 21.18 4.32
N SER A 27 19.81 20.55 5.38
CA SER A 27 19.77 19.08 5.48
C SER A 27 18.75 18.45 4.53
N ILE A 28 17.58 19.08 4.37
CA ILE A 28 16.52 18.65 3.45
C ILE A 28 16.93 18.86 2.00
N GLY A 29 17.53 20.02 1.69
CA GLY A 29 18.00 20.37 0.35
C GLY A 29 19.07 19.43 -0.22
N LYS A 30 19.65 18.54 0.61
CA LYS A 30 20.55 17.46 0.15
C LYS A 30 19.81 16.28 -0.47
N LEU A 31 18.58 16.01 -0.03
CA LEU A 31 17.82 14.80 -0.34
C LEU A 31 16.55 15.07 -1.14
N ILE A 32 16.06 16.30 -1.09
CA ILE A 32 14.83 16.75 -1.76
C ILE A 32 15.13 18.10 -2.40
N ASP A 33 14.60 18.33 -3.61
CA ASP A 33 14.64 19.66 -4.22
C ASP A 33 13.68 20.61 -3.51
N ILE A 34 14.14 21.19 -2.40
CA ILE A 34 13.36 22.08 -1.53
C ILE A 34 12.79 23.31 -2.26
N LYS A 35 13.33 23.66 -3.44
CA LYS A 35 12.85 24.80 -4.24
C LYS A 35 11.60 24.49 -5.05
N THR A 36 11.40 23.22 -5.43
CA THR A 36 10.30 22.80 -6.31
C THR A 36 9.39 21.74 -5.68
N VAL A 37 9.70 21.30 -4.46
CA VAL A 37 8.96 20.24 -3.76
C VAL A 37 7.51 20.61 -3.49
N ASP A 38 7.21 21.89 -3.24
CA ASP A 38 5.85 22.40 -3.00
C ASP A 38 4.95 22.26 -4.24
N GLU A 39 5.52 22.51 -5.42
CA GLU A 39 4.87 22.34 -6.72
C GLU A 39 4.74 20.87 -7.12
N LYS A 40 5.76 20.05 -6.82
CA LYS A 40 5.80 18.62 -7.17
C LYS A 40 5.05 17.73 -6.19
N TYR A 41 4.67 18.24 -5.02
CA TYR A 41 4.00 17.45 -3.98
C TYR A 41 2.65 16.89 -4.47
N ASP A 42 2.61 15.57 -4.60
CA ASP A 42 1.40 14.78 -4.81
C ASP A 42 1.09 14.00 -3.51
N PRO A 43 -0.05 14.25 -2.84
CA PRO A 43 -0.39 13.59 -1.58
C PRO A 43 -0.46 12.07 -1.62
N ILE A 44 -0.63 11.46 -2.80
CA ILE A 44 -0.84 10.01 -2.99
C ILE A 44 0.32 9.34 -3.75
N ASN A 45 1.34 10.11 -4.17
CA ASN A 45 2.47 9.63 -4.94
C ASN A 45 3.77 10.33 -4.53
N ALA A 46 4.72 9.55 -3.99
CA ALA A 46 6.00 10.07 -3.53
C ALA A 46 7.06 10.18 -4.62
N ASP A 47 6.82 9.67 -5.82
CA ASP A 47 7.85 9.62 -6.87
C ASP A 47 8.25 10.99 -7.43
N PRO A 48 7.34 11.97 -7.62
CA PRO A 48 7.71 13.31 -8.11
C PRO A 48 8.70 14.08 -7.22
N ILE A 49 8.76 13.73 -5.93
CA ILE A 49 9.61 14.40 -4.93
C ILE A 49 10.92 13.65 -4.63
N LYS A 50 11.15 12.50 -5.29
CA LYS A 50 12.37 11.68 -5.15
C LYS A 50 13.40 12.00 -6.23
N GLY A 51 14.62 11.49 -6.03
CA GLY A 51 15.66 11.50 -7.07
C GLY A 51 16.96 12.24 -6.73
N TYR A 52 17.06 12.80 -5.52
CA TYR A 52 18.30 13.40 -5.00
C TYR A 52 19.01 12.49 -4.00
N GLU A 53 18.35 11.43 -3.53
CA GLU A 53 18.87 10.47 -2.55
C GLU A 53 20.15 9.76 -2.98
N ASP A 54 20.30 9.44 -4.27
CA ASP A 54 21.46 8.70 -4.81
C ASP A 54 22.79 9.47 -4.72
N LYS A 55 22.73 10.77 -4.44
CA LYS A 55 23.91 11.65 -4.34
C LYS A 55 24.35 11.91 -2.89
N THR A 56 23.74 11.24 -1.93
CA THR A 56 23.92 11.54 -0.50
C THR A 56 24.68 10.47 0.25
N ASN A 57 25.33 10.87 1.34
CA ASN A 57 26.00 9.94 2.25
C ASN A 57 25.21 9.70 3.54
N VAL A 58 25.61 8.67 4.30
CA VAL A 58 24.95 8.27 5.56
C VAL A 58 24.85 9.42 6.58
N LYS A 59 25.83 10.33 6.63
CA LYS A 59 25.83 11.46 7.56
C LYS A 59 24.79 12.50 7.16
N GLU A 60 24.71 12.83 5.87
CA GLU A 60 23.69 13.75 5.34
C GLU A 60 22.28 13.17 5.56
N PHE A 61 22.11 11.88 5.33
CA PHE A 61 20.84 11.19 5.59
C PHE A 61 20.44 11.23 7.08
N LYS A 62 21.38 10.99 7.99
CA LYS A 62 21.13 11.11 9.45
C LYS A 62 20.74 12.54 9.84
N ASN A 63 21.40 13.55 9.30
CA ASN A 63 21.07 14.94 9.56
C ASN A 63 19.66 15.28 9.08
N TYR A 64 19.26 14.75 7.93
CA TYR A 64 17.89 14.88 7.45
C TYR A 64 16.87 14.20 8.36
N LEU A 65 17.13 12.97 8.81
CA LEU A 65 16.21 12.29 9.72
C LEU A 65 16.03 13.04 11.05
N LEU A 66 17.08 13.71 11.54
CA LEU A 66 16.97 14.59 12.71
C LEU A 66 16.04 15.78 12.43
N SER A 67 16.17 16.41 11.27
CA SER A 67 15.31 17.51 10.83
C SER A 67 13.85 17.07 10.65
N TRP A 68 13.63 15.95 9.93
CA TRP A 68 12.32 15.31 9.79
C TRP A 68 11.69 15.01 11.16
N TYR A 69 12.47 14.50 12.11
CA TYR A 69 11.96 14.24 13.45
C TYR A 69 11.55 15.54 14.18
N GLN A 70 12.35 16.60 14.08
CA GLN A 70 12.03 17.90 14.68
C GLN A 70 10.80 18.56 14.05
N GLU A 71 10.68 18.53 12.72
CA GLU A 71 9.49 18.94 11.98
C GLU A 71 8.23 18.21 12.48
N GLY A 72 8.31 16.88 12.61
CA GLY A 72 7.21 16.05 13.08
C GLY A 72 6.79 16.35 14.52
N LEU A 73 7.74 16.70 15.40
CA LEU A 73 7.41 17.13 16.76
C LEU A 73 6.73 18.50 16.80
N ARG A 74 7.12 19.43 15.93
CA ARG A 74 6.48 20.76 15.84
C ARG A 74 5.08 20.69 15.23
N HIS A 75 4.92 19.92 14.16
CA HIS A 75 3.68 19.83 13.38
C HIS A 75 3.19 18.39 13.16
N PRO A 76 2.83 17.66 14.23
CA PRO A 76 2.47 16.25 14.14
C PRO A 76 1.22 16.01 13.27
N LYS A 77 0.28 16.96 13.27
CA LYS A 77 -0.94 16.88 12.45
C LYS A 77 -0.63 16.79 10.95
N THR A 78 0.37 17.55 10.49
CA THR A 78 0.84 17.53 9.10
C THR A 78 1.39 16.16 8.73
N TYR A 79 2.14 15.54 9.64
CA TYR A 79 2.74 14.22 9.43
C TYR A 79 1.68 13.12 9.36
N PHE A 80 0.68 13.16 10.24
CA PHE A 80 -0.47 12.26 10.16
C PHE A 80 -1.28 12.48 8.89
N ALA A 81 -1.51 13.73 8.50
CA ALA A 81 -2.26 14.05 7.29
C ALA A 81 -1.52 13.59 6.02
N ALA A 82 -0.19 13.78 5.95
CA ALA A 82 0.63 13.26 4.86
C ALA A 82 0.61 11.73 4.79
N PHE A 83 0.75 11.06 5.93
CA PHE A 83 0.69 9.60 6.00
C PHE A 83 -0.69 9.08 5.58
N ASN A 84 -1.77 9.66 6.11
CA ASN A 84 -3.14 9.27 5.78
C ASN A 84 -3.46 9.48 4.30
N ALA A 85 -3.03 10.60 3.73
CA ALA A 85 -3.16 10.84 2.29
C ALA A 85 -2.43 9.73 1.50
N MET A 86 -1.19 9.44 1.88
CA MET A 86 -0.37 8.41 1.24
C MET A 86 -1.00 7.02 1.28
N VAL A 87 -1.62 6.62 2.40
CA VAL A 87 -2.24 5.29 2.53
C VAL A 87 -3.71 5.25 2.11
N SER A 88 -4.34 6.39 1.81
CA SER A 88 -5.79 6.50 1.58
C SER A 88 -6.31 5.58 0.47
N GLY A 89 -5.52 5.33 -0.58
CA GLY A 89 -5.92 4.42 -1.66
C GLY A 89 -6.23 3.00 -1.21
N TRP A 90 -5.54 2.52 -0.17
CA TRP A 90 -5.78 1.19 0.40
C TRP A 90 -7.11 1.07 1.14
N PHE A 91 -7.80 2.18 1.36
CA PHE A 91 -9.11 2.25 2.01
C PHE A 91 -10.20 2.73 1.05
N SER A 92 -9.90 2.86 -0.24
CA SER A 92 -10.89 3.18 -1.26
C SER A 92 -11.69 1.94 -1.67
N PHE A 93 -13.01 2.11 -1.80
CA PHE A 93 -13.92 1.14 -2.42
C PHE A 93 -14.27 1.48 -3.87
N THR A 94 -13.77 2.62 -4.34
CA THR A 94 -14.01 3.18 -5.67
C THR A 94 -12.68 3.58 -6.27
N GLU A 95 -12.10 2.70 -7.07
CA GLU A 95 -10.85 2.91 -7.78
C GLU A 95 -11.09 3.59 -9.12
N TYR A 96 -10.17 4.48 -9.49
CA TYR A 96 -10.11 5.00 -10.86
C TYR A 96 -9.76 3.89 -11.86
N ILE A 97 -8.98 2.89 -11.42
CA ILE A 97 -8.57 1.75 -12.25
C ILE A 97 -8.75 0.45 -11.45
N PRO A 98 -9.59 -0.48 -11.94
CA PRO A 98 -9.84 -1.75 -11.25
C PRO A 98 -8.56 -2.57 -11.06
N LEU A 99 -8.52 -3.39 -10.00
CA LEU A 99 -7.42 -4.31 -9.71
C LEU A 99 -7.00 -5.14 -10.95
N THR A 100 -7.98 -5.53 -11.74
CA THR A 100 -7.92 -6.43 -12.89
C THR A 100 -7.54 -5.76 -14.20
N ASN A 101 -7.44 -4.43 -14.26
CA ASN A 101 -7.06 -3.74 -15.50
C ASN A 101 -5.58 -4.00 -15.84
N MET A 102 -5.32 -4.68 -16.96
CA MET A 102 -3.97 -5.06 -17.41
C MET A 102 -3.50 -4.26 -18.63
N GLU A 103 -4.14 -3.13 -18.93
CA GLU A 103 -3.85 -2.33 -20.13
C GLU A 103 -2.45 -1.70 -20.13
N TRP A 104 -1.72 -1.73 -19.01
CA TRP A 104 -0.38 -1.15 -18.87
C TRP A 104 0.70 -1.71 -19.81
N HIS A 105 0.51 -2.90 -20.40
CA HIS A 105 1.37 -3.35 -21.51
C HIS A 105 1.36 -2.38 -22.71
N SER A 106 0.42 -1.44 -22.76
CA SER A 106 0.24 -0.45 -23.83
C SER A 106 0.70 0.98 -23.50
N GLN A 107 1.14 1.26 -22.25
CA GLN A 107 1.58 2.61 -21.86
C GLN A 107 3.04 2.94 -22.22
N LEU A 108 3.81 1.93 -22.65
CA LEU A 108 5.10 2.18 -23.28
C LEU A 108 4.86 2.95 -24.58
N ASN A 109 5.68 3.97 -24.86
CA ASN A 109 5.68 4.58 -26.18
C ASN A 109 6.00 3.48 -27.20
N THR A 110 4.97 3.00 -27.91
CA THR A 110 5.09 1.86 -28.83
C THR A 110 6.07 2.15 -29.96
N LYS A 111 6.33 3.44 -30.26
CA LYS A 111 7.36 3.88 -31.20
C LYS A 111 8.79 3.61 -30.73
N LEU A 112 8.99 3.40 -29.43
CA LEU A 112 10.28 3.07 -28.82
C LEU A 112 10.44 1.55 -28.59
N MET A 113 9.42 0.74 -28.89
CA MET A 113 9.52 -0.70 -28.78
C MET A 113 10.36 -1.25 -29.95
N PRO A 114 11.45 -2.00 -29.68
CA PRO A 114 12.22 -2.64 -30.75
C PRO A 114 11.34 -3.56 -31.60
N GLU A 115 11.62 -3.67 -32.91
CA GLU A 115 10.92 -4.62 -33.79
C GLU A 115 11.05 -6.09 -33.33
N SER A 116 12.10 -6.40 -32.56
CA SER A 116 12.30 -7.71 -31.93
C SER A 116 11.37 -7.99 -30.74
N SER A 117 10.56 -7.02 -30.33
CA SER A 117 9.59 -7.20 -29.25
C SER A 117 8.52 -8.20 -29.67
N ALA A 118 8.19 -9.13 -28.77
CA ALA A 118 7.16 -10.13 -29.02
C ALA A 118 5.80 -9.44 -29.27
N ILE A 119 5.26 -9.61 -30.48
CA ILE A 119 3.92 -9.14 -30.83
C ILE A 119 2.92 -10.19 -30.31
N ARG A 120 1.96 -9.75 -29.49
CA ARG A 120 0.88 -10.62 -29.00
C ARG A 120 0.06 -11.15 -30.20
N PRO A 121 -0.03 -12.48 -30.42
CA PRO A 121 -0.83 -13.02 -31.51
C PRO A 121 -2.32 -12.62 -31.41
N LYS A 122 -3.00 -12.51 -32.55
CA LYS A 122 -4.40 -12.02 -32.63
C LYS A 122 -5.37 -12.75 -31.69
N PHE A 123 -5.22 -14.07 -31.57
CA PHE A 123 -6.02 -14.89 -30.65
C PHE A 123 -5.88 -14.42 -29.20
N PHE A 124 -4.64 -14.29 -28.71
CA PHE A 124 -4.35 -13.83 -27.34
C PHE A 124 -4.76 -12.38 -27.11
N ASN A 125 -4.74 -11.54 -28.15
CA ASN A 125 -5.26 -10.18 -28.04
C ASN A 125 -6.78 -10.19 -27.83
N SER A 126 -7.50 -11.01 -28.59
CA SER A 126 -8.96 -11.11 -28.52
C SER A 126 -9.41 -11.71 -27.17
N SER A 127 -8.76 -12.79 -26.72
CA SER A 127 -9.08 -13.40 -25.42
C SER A 127 -8.79 -12.45 -24.26
N SER A 128 -7.68 -11.70 -24.30
CA SER A 128 -7.37 -10.69 -23.28
C SER A 128 -8.41 -9.58 -23.22
N LYS A 129 -8.96 -9.14 -24.35
CA LYS A 129 -10.02 -8.14 -24.38
C LYS A 129 -11.31 -8.65 -23.75
N ILE A 130 -11.73 -9.87 -24.09
CA ILE A 130 -12.92 -10.50 -23.49
C ILE A 130 -12.76 -10.61 -21.97
N VAL A 131 -11.60 -11.05 -21.48
CA VAL A 131 -11.33 -11.13 -20.04
C VAL A 131 -11.40 -9.74 -19.39
N GLN A 132 -10.83 -8.72 -20.02
CA GLN A 132 -10.89 -7.34 -19.53
C GLN A 132 -12.34 -6.84 -19.44
N GLU A 133 -13.14 -7.04 -20.50
CA GLU A 133 -14.56 -6.65 -20.54
C GLU A 133 -15.38 -7.33 -19.44
N VAL A 134 -15.14 -8.62 -19.18
CA VAL A 134 -15.80 -9.34 -18.08
C VAL A 134 -15.51 -8.68 -16.74
N PHE A 135 -14.24 -8.39 -16.46
CA PHE A 135 -13.84 -7.76 -15.20
C PHE A 135 -14.30 -6.31 -15.08
N ASP A 136 -14.31 -5.55 -16.17
CA ASP A 136 -14.85 -4.19 -16.19
C ASP A 136 -16.34 -4.21 -15.87
N ASN A 137 -17.11 -5.11 -16.49
CA ASN A 137 -18.54 -5.27 -16.21
C ASN A 137 -18.81 -5.68 -14.75
N LEU A 138 -17.97 -6.56 -14.18
CA LEU A 138 -18.05 -6.90 -12.76
C LEU A 138 -17.74 -5.69 -11.87
N TYR A 139 -16.75 -4.89 -12.24
CA TYR A 139 -16.37 -3.71 -11.47
C TYR A 139 -17.45 -2.63 -11.47
N TYR A 140 -18.07 -2.37 -12.62
CA TYR A 140 -19.15 -1.38 -12.73
C TYR A 140 -20.47 -1.85 -12.13
N ASN A 141 -20.59 -3.13 -11.76
CA ASN A 141 -21.73 -3.63 -11.01
C ASN A 141 -21.54 -3.36 -9.52
N SER A 142 -22.46 -2.60 -8.90
CA SER A 142 -22.36 -2.19 -7.50
C SER A 142 -22.26 -3.33 -6.48
N ILE A 143 -22.76 -4.53 -6.81
CA ILE A 143 -22.67 -5.71 -5.94
C ILE A 143 -21.26 -6.32 -5.99
N PHE A 144 -20.67 -6.37 -7.19
CA PHE A 144 -19.39 -7.05 -7.42
C PHE A 144 -18.18 -6.12 -7.27
N GLN A 145 -18.39 -4.81 -7.34
CA GLN A 145 -17.35 -3.78 -7.18
C GLN A 145 -16.51 -3.99 -5.91
N ILE A 146 -17.16 -4.32 -4.79
CA ILE A 146 -16.45 -4.53 -3.52
C ILE A 146 -15.39 -5.63 -3.61
N PHE A 147 -15.63 -6.71 -4.36
CA PHE A 147 -14.66 -7.80 -4.51
C PHE A 147 -13.50 -7.45 -5.44
N LEU A 148 -13.56 -6.31 -6.10
CA LEU A 148 -12.53 -5.82 -7.02
C LEU A 148 -11.84 -4.56 -6.50
N SER A 149 -12.17 -4.13 -5.27
CA SER A 149 -11.65 -2.93 -4.65
C SER A 149 -10.39 -3.15 -3.81
N TYR A 150 -9.60 -2.10 -3.63
CA TYR A 150 -8.39 -2.15 -2.81
C TYR A 150 -8.75 -2.30 -1.33
N ALA A 151 -9.76 -1.56 -0.84
CA ALA A 151 -10.20 -1.64 0.55
C ALA A 151 -10.63 -3.03 0.98
N PHE A 152 -11.24 -3.81 0.09
CA PHE A 152 -11.65 -5.17 0.41
C PHE A 152 -10.44 -6.04 0.79
N TYR A 153 -9.37 -5.98 0.02
CA TYR A 153 -8.18 -6.80 0.25
C TYR A 153 -7.18 -6.18 1.22
N ALA A 154 -7.01 -4.86 1.23
CA ALA A 154 -6.01 -4.19 2.07
C ALA A 154 -6.51 -3.89 3.48
N ALA A 155 -7.83 -3.76 3.68
CA ALA A 155 -8.42 -3.36 4.96
C ALA A 155 -9.45 -4.36 5.48
N LEU A 156 -10.51 -4.66 4.71
CA LEU A 156 -11.65 -5.44 5.21
C LEU A 156 -11.27 -6.89 5.52
N MET A 157 -10.64 -7.59 4.58
CA MET A 157 -10.24 -8.99 4.77
C MET A 157 -9.17 -9.15 5.86
N PRO A 158 -8.07 -8.36 5.89
CA PRO A 158 -7.11 -8.41 6.98
C PRO A 158 -7.74 -8.04 8.33
N GLY A 159 -8.61 -7.03 8.37
CA GLY A 159 -9.34 -6.64 9.57
C GLY A 159 -10.21 -7.78 10.11
N PHE A 160 -10.92 -8.49 9.24
CA PHE A 160 -11.70 -9.68 9.60
C PHE A 160 -10.83 -10.80 10.17
N ILE A 161 -9.68 -11.09 9.55
CA ILE A 161 -8.73 -12.13 10.01
C ILE A 161 -8.17 -11.78 11.39
N VAL A 162 -7.69 -10.54 11.56
CA VAL A 162 -7.15 -10.06 12.84
C VAL A 162 -8.23 -10.08 13.92
N ALA A 163 -9.44 -9.58 13.64
CA ALA A 163 -10.54 -9.60 14.58
C ALA A 163 -10.93 -11.03 15.00
N THR A 164 -10.92 -11.98 14.05
CA THR A 164 -11.17 -13.40 14.34
C THR A 164 -10.15 -13.95 15.33
N ILE A 165 -8.87 -13.63 15.16
CA ILE A 165 -7.80 -14.10 16.06
C ILE A 165 -7.89 -13.43 17.43
N CYS A 166 -8.07 -12.11 17.47
CA CYS A 166 -8.23 -11.38 18.73
C CYS A 166 -9.41 -11.94 19.54
N ARG A 167 -10.52 -12.28 18.88
CA ARG A 167 -11.69 -12.89 19.54
C ARG A 167 -11.42 -14.29 20.12
N LYS A 168 -10.41 -15.00 19.63
CA LYS A 168 -10.06 -16.37 20.07
C LYS A 168 -8.79 -16.43 20.91
N TRP A 169 -8.25 -15.29 21.32
CA TRP A 169 -6.95 -15.20 21.99
C TRP A 169 -6.89 -15.98 23.31
N ASP A 170 -7.99 -16.02 24.06
CA ASP A 170 -8.06 -16.69 25.37
C ASP A 170 -8.12 -18.22 25.28
N VAL A 171 -8.30 -18.76 24.07
CA VAL A 171 -8.33 -20.21 23.87
C VAL A 171 -6.90 -20.71 23.70
N ARG A 172 -6.43 -21.51 24.68
CA ARG A 172 -5.01 -21.84 24.89
C ARG A 172 -4.31 -22.39 23.65
N LYS A 173 -4.99 -23.19 22.81
CA LYS A 173 -4.46 -23.72 21.56
C LYS A 173 -4.60 -22.77 20.37
N LEU A 174 -5.65 -21.93 20.35
CA LEU A 174 -5.96 -21.08 19.21
C LEU A 174 -5.08 -19.82 19.15
N LYS A 175 -4.47 -19.41 20.27
CA LYS A 175 -3.57 -18.26 20.26
C LYS A 175 -2.44 -18.42 19.23
N TYR A 176 -1.86 -19.62 19.08
CA TYR A 176 -0.69 -19.82 18.19
C TYR A 176 -0.96 -19.55 16.71
N TYR A 177 -2.23 -19.48 16.28
CA TYR A 177 -2.59 -19.09 14.91
C TYR A 177 -2.16 -17.66 14.56
N TRP A 178 -1.88 -16.78 15.53
CA TRP A 178 -1.37 -15.43 15.25
C TRP A 178 -0.04 -15.45 14.46
N ILE A 179 0.78 -16.50 14.62
CA ILE A 179 2.06 -16.64 13.92
C ILE A 179 1.84 -16.73 12.40
N MET A 180 0.76 -17.38 11.97
CA MET A 180 0.42 -17.53 10.55
C MET A 180 0.00 -16.21 9.89
N VAL A 181 -0.34 -15.19 10.70
CA VAL A 181 -0.82 -13.88 10.21
C VAL A 181 0.29 -12.86 10.12
N ILE A 182 1.45 -13.14 10.71
CA ILE A 182 2.63 -12.28 10.62
C ILE A 182 2.97 -11.94 9.15
N PRO A 183 3.04 -12.91 8.20
CA PRO A 183 3.36 -12.59 6.81
C PRO A 183 2.31 -11.69 6.15
N LEU A 184 1.02 -11.85 6.49
CA LEU A 184 -0.05 -11.00 5.99
C LEU A 184 0.11 -9.56 6.51
N ILE A 185 0.34 -9.39 7.82
CA ILE A 185 0.54 -8.06 8.42
C ILE A 185 1.78 -7.40 7.83
N LEU A 186 2.89 -8.14 7.69
CA LEU A 186 4.10 -7.63 7.06
C LEU A 186 3.86 -7.24 5.60
N SER A 187 3.06 -8.01 4.85
CA SER A 187 2.72 -7.66 3.47
C SER A 187 1.94 -6.35 3.37
N ILE A 188 1.01 -6.11 4.29
CA ILE A 188 0.23 -4.85 4.33
C ILE A 188 1.13 -3.68 4.76
N VAL A 189 1.90 -3.84 5.83
CA VAL A 189 2.74 -2.76 6.35
C VAL A 189 3.84 -2.42 5.35
N LEU A 190 4.61 -3.40 4.89
CA LEU A 190 5.75 -3.19 4.00
C LEU A 190 5.30 -2.90 2.56
N GLY A 191 4.28 -3.62 2.09
CA GLY A 191 3.78 -3.47 0.73
C GLY A 191 2.88 -2.26 0.58
N CYS A 192 1.83 -2.14 1.39
CA CYS A 192 0.82 -1.09 1.21
C CYS A 192 1.21 0.20 1.94
N TRP A 193 1.47 0.14 3.25
CA TRP A 193 1.62 1.36 4.06
C TRP A 193 2.95 2.09 3.85
N LEU A 194 4.02 1.35 3.57
CA LEU A 194 5.33 1.92 3.21
C LEU A 194 5.49 2.12 1.70
N SER A 195 4.45 1.82 0.90
CA SER A 195 4.44 2.00 -0.54
C SER A 195 4.77 3.45 -0.93
N PRO A 196 5.48 3.67 -2.05
CA PRO A 196 5.58 4.99 -2.65
C PRO A 196 4.25 5.55 -3.18
N VAL A 197 3.26 4.69 -3.42
CA VAL A 197 2.03 5.04 -4.16
C VAL A 197 0.87 4.13 -3.73
N SER A 198 -0.32 4.70 -3.48
CA SER A 198 -1.52 3.91 -3.10
C SER A 198 -2.65 3.89 -4.14
N ILE A 199 -2.84 4.96 -4.92
CA ILE A 199 -3.97 5.06 -5.88
C ILE A 199 -3.51 4.91 -7.33
N ALA A 200 -2.22 5.13 -7.65
CA ALA A 200 -1.77 4.92 -9.02
C ALA A 200 -1.69 3.43 -9.36
N LEU A 201 -1.75 3.15 -10.66
CA LEU A 201 -1.65 1.84 -11.30
C LEU A 201 -0.52 0.95 -10.75
N GLU A 202 0.63 1.55 -10.51
CA GLU A 202 1.80 0.87 -9.97
C GLU A 202 1.62 0.39 -8.52
N GLY A 203 0.77 1.06 -7.74
CA GLY A 203 0.49 0.73 -6.36
C GLY A 203 -0.04 -0.70 -6.20
N LYS A 204 -0.95 -1.14 -7.08
CA LYS A 204 -1.65 -2.42 -6.89
C LYS A 204 -0.75 -3.66 -6.79
N ARG A 205 0.46 -3.61 -7.33
CA ARG A 205 1.44 -4.72 -7.23
C ARG A 205 1.79 -5.05 -5.78
N TYR A 206 1.74 -4.05 -4.91
CA TYR A 206 2.00 -4.22 -3.48
C TYR A 206 0.87 -4.95 -2.75
N LEU A 207 -0.32 -5.04 -3.36
CA LEU A 207 -1.48 -5.74 -2.83
C LEU A 207 -1.51 -7.22 -3.25
N TYR A 208 -0.79 -7.61 -4.29
CA TYR A 208 -0.80 -9.00 -4.80
C TYR A 208 -0.42 -10.07 -3.75
N PRO A 209 0.61 -9.88 -2.89
CA PRO A 209 0.90 -10.85 -1.84
C PRO A 209 -0.27 -11.04 -0.87
N VAL A 210 -1.04 -9.98 -0.60
CA VAL A 210 -2.24 -10.04 0.24
C VAL A 210 -3.33 -10.82 -0.48
N ILE A 211 -3.65 -10.43 -1.72
CA ILE A 211 -4.70 -11.08 -2.53
C ILE A 211 -4.47 -12.59 -2.66
N TYR A 212 -3.25 -13.01 -2.97
CA TYR A 212 -2.93 -14.43 -3.15
C TYR A 212 -2.93 -15.24 -1.85
N THR A 213 -2.78 -14.58 -0.69
CA THR A 213 -2.80 -15.27 0.61
C THR A 213 -4.19 -15.32 1.24
N ILE A 214 -5.12 -14.42 0.87
CA ILE A 214 -6.46 -14.37 1.47
C ILE A 214 -7.20 -15.72 1.50
N PRO A 215 -7.27 -16.54 0.42
CA PRO A 215 -7.99 -17.80 0.48
C PRO A 215 -7.46 -18.75 1.56
N PHE A 216 -6.13 -18.80 1.73
CA PHE A 216 -5.48 -19.59 2.77
C PHE A 216 -5.81 -19.06 4.17
N MET A 217 -5.79 -17.73 4.35
CA MET A 217 -6.12 -17.10 5.63
C MET A 217 -7.59 -17.29 6.04
N ILE A 218 -8.51 -17.30 5.08
CA ILE A 218 -9.92 -17.66 5.31
C ILE A 218 -10.03 -19.11 5.79
N GLY A 219 -9.29 -20.03 5.14
CA GLY A 219 -9.22 -21.43 5.57
C GLY A 219 -8.77 -21.58 7.02
N ILE A 220 -7.72 -20.85 7.41
CA ILE A 220 -7.25 -20.79 8.81
C ILE A 220 -8.36 -20.31 9.74
N CYS A 221 -9.07 -19.23 9.38
CA CYS A 221 -10.16 -18.73 10.20
C CYS A 221 -11.22 -19.82 10.43
N PHE A 222 -11.62 -20.56 9.39
CA PHE A 222 -12.56 -21.67 9.53
C PHE A 222 -12.03 -22.80 10.43
N SER A 223 -10.75 -23.18 10.29
CA SER A 223 -10.13 -24.18 11.17
C SER A 223 -10.17 -23.76 12.64
N MET A 224 -9.93 -22.47 12.95
CA MET A 224 -10.03 -21.97 14.32
C MET A 224 -11.44 -22.12 14.92
N TYR A 225 -12.48 -21.93 14.11
CA TYR A 225 -13.87 -22.14 14.54
C TYR A 225 -14.15 -23.62 14.83
N GLN A 226 -13.68 -24.52 13.97
CA GLN A 226 -13.83 -25.96 14.16
C GLN A 226 -13.11 -26.44 15.42
N ASP A 227 -11.86 -26.02 15.61
CA ASP A 227 -11.05 -26.34 16.77
C ASP A 227 -11.70 -25.87 18.09
N GLN A 228 -12.29 -24.67 18.09
CA GLN A 228 -13.00 -24.17 19.26
C GLN A 228 -14.21 -25.04 19.63
N ILE A 229 -15.00 -25.47 18.63
CA ILE A 229 -16.15 -26.35 18.86
C ILE A 229 -15.68 -27.68 19.49
N MET A 230 -14.56 -28.23 19.00
CA MET A 230 -13.97 -29.44 19.57
C MET A 230 -13.47 -29.24 21.00
N GLU A 231 -12.82 -28.11 21.30
CA GLU A 231 -12.33 -27.81 22.65
C GLU A 231 -13.48 -27.64 23.66
N ASN A 232 -14.56 -26.95 23.26
CA ASN A 232 -15.76 -26.81 24.08
C ASN A 232 -16.49 -28.14 24.32
N ASN A 233 -16.50 -29.04 23.33
CA ASN A 233 -17.10 -30.36 23.49
C ASN A 233 -16.27 -31.25 24.44
N ASN A 234 -14.93 -31.11 24.41
CA ASN A 234 -14.04 -31.86 25.29
C ASN A 234 -14.06 -31.34 26.73
N SER A 235 -14.24 -30.04 26.95
CA SER A 235 -14.40 -29.48 28.30
C SER A 235 -15.72 -29.87 28.95
N LYS A 236 -16.82 -30.00 28.18
CA LYS A 236 -18.12 -30.50 28.68
C LYS A 236 -18.12 -31.99 29.07
N LYS A 237 -17.16 -32.77 28.56
CA LYS A 237 -17.02 -34.21 28.84
C LYS A 237 -16.15 -34.52 30.06
N ARG A 238 -15.47 -33.52 30.63
CA ARG A 238 -14.62 -33.63 31.83
C ARG A 238 -15.35 -33.05 33.03
#